data_AF-A0A973XFJ5-F1
#
_entry.id   AF-A0A973XFJ5-F1
#
_cell.length_a   1.000
_cell.length_b   1.000
_cell.length_c   1.000
_cell.angle_alpha   90.00
_cell.angle_beta   90.00
_cell.angle_gamma   90.00
#
_symmetry.space_group_name_H-M   'P 1'
#
loop_
_entity.id
_entity.type
_entity.pdbx_description
1 polymer ?
#
loop_
_entity_poly.entity_id
_entity_poly.type
_entity_poly.pdbx_seq_one_letter_code
_entity_poly.pdbx_strand_id
1 'polypeptide(L)'
;LAPAHLPASAACQSCHINSTPTGLVPSAGMKTFAGAGFIHTGITSGCETCHGPNVVAGSFAGNPSIVVMPQSGVPGASAHIPSSTTCESCHLGSMPASLIPFSASAPAIGSTGFRTSPPTSAKIHANSNTSSCAACHEGGMAWVGVDLYPRASSVYVPHAIYTGYQTRPGTGGSYAVNDASHPGAGLDCGTCHTSFSGFGPLSLPSGHIPVASTATCGNCHSNFSTPPTIDAIHAYAPSQTSNCAQCHSTDNAALYTVTRAIVTPPIDHIPMGTLSCESCHVGALSSIKATPVKTGDSFAASLFNHAGTTVACSYCHGVNVDASTFKGLSGIKVLSYTATPPHMKVNSQLGCESCHLGSVPTGQVGVGVGSKSFAGASFIHSNITSDCENCHGPSITPASFMGSPKIVVMPPSVVAGPGSHIPSSTTCESCHLSSMPSGLLPGSASKTTGPGTGFQSPAPSSSQVHGNSNTASCNLCHEKNQSWIGMSMYPGAPAGARVPGATYTGFQTRPFAGGTGTSVNDATHVTSGECSDCHNGFTGFAPPTMGSNHIPV
;
A
#
# COMPACT_ATOMS: atom_id res chain seq x y z
N LEU A 1 49.82 56.12 -36.99
CA LEU A 1 50.62 55.25 -37.88
C LEU A 1 49.64 54.48 -38.76
N ALA A 2 49.97 54.25 -40.03
CA ALA A 2 49.25 53.32 -40.90
C ALA A 2 50.28 52.27 -41.36
N PRO A 3 50.13 50.98 -40.99
CA PRO A 3 49.09 50.38 -40.14
C PRO A 3 49.08 50.91 -38.70
N ALA A 4 48.03 50.60 -37.93
CA ALA A 4 47.95 50.99 -36.52
C ALA A 4 49.10 50.38 -35.70
N HIS A 5 49.54 51.09 -34.65
CA HIS A 5 50.45 50.51 -33.66
C HIS A 5 49.69 49.52 -32.77
N LEU A 6 50.38 48.53 -32.20
CA LEU A 6 49.78 47.59 -31.26
C LEU A 6 49.26 48.33 -30.00
N PRO A 7 48.12 47.94 -29.40
CA PRO A 7 47.64 48.54 -28.15
C PRO A 7 48.60 48.24 -26.99
N ALA A 8 49.25 49.26 -26.42
CA ALA A 8 50.19 49.10 -25.31
C ALA A 8 49.93 50.16 -24.23
N SER A 9 49.80 49.72 -22.98
CA SER A 9 49.82 50.57 -21.78
C SER A 9 51.20 50.60 -21.11
N ALA A 10 52.11 49.72 -21.53
CA ALA A 10 53.48 49.67 -21.06
C ALA A 10 54.33 50.81 -21.64
N ALA A 11 55.39 51.20 -20.93
CA ALA A 11 56.35 52.18 -21.43
C ALA A 11 57.02 51.67 -22.72
N CYS A 12 57.31 52.56 -23.68
CA CYS A 12 57.89 52.19 -24.97
C CYS A 12 59.18 51.36 -24.84
N GLN A 13 59.97 51.60 -23.79
CA GLN A 13 61.20 50.90 -23.47
C GLN A 13 60.98 49.40 -23.16
N SER A 14 59.77 49.00 -22.75
CA SER A 14 59.44 47.61 -22.42
C SER A 14 59.32 46.71 -23.67
N CYS A 15 59.02 47.28 -24.83
CA CYS A 15 58.87 46.56 -26.10
C CYS A 15 60.00 46.92 -27.09
N HIS A 16 60.47 48.17 -27.09
CA HIS A 16 61.54 48.65 -27.97
C HIS A 16 62.91 48.54 -27.32
N ILE A 17 63.24 47.35 -26.80
CA ILE A 17 64.56 47.07 -26.22
C ILE A 17 65.59 47.17 -27.36
N ASN A 18 66.59 48.04 -27.19
CA ASN A 18 67.63 48.38 -28.18
C ASN A 18 67.16 49.16 -29.43
N SER A 19 65.94 49.70 -29.43
CA SER A 19 65.42 50.54 -30.52
C SER A 19 64.93 51.91 -30.05
N THR A 20 65.12 52.26 -28.77
CA THR A 20 64.72 53.55 -28.20
C THR A 20 65.76 54.64 -28.50
N PRO A 21 65.39 55.76 -29.14
CA PRO A 21 66.31 56.87 -29.35
C PRO A 21 66.77 57.45 -28.00
N THR A 22 68.07 57.56 -27.79
CA THR A 22 68.67 58.13 -26.56
C THR A 22 68.79 59.66 -26.58
N GLY A 23 68.06 60.37 -27.47
CA GLY A 23 68.14 61.83 -27.63
C GLY A 23 66.87 62.50 -28.17
N LEU A 24 66.87 63.84 -28.20
CA LEU A 24 65.77 64.66 -28.73
C LEU A 24 65.57 64.38 -30.24
N VAL A 25 64.36 63.94 -30.60
CA VAL A 25 64.00 63.53 -31.98
C VAL A 25 63.18 64.62 -32.68
N PRO A 26 63.53 65.03 -33.92
CA PRO A 26 62.75 65.99 -34.71
C PRO A 26 61.38 65.45 -35.13
N SER A 27 60.39 66.33 -35.21
CA SER A 27 58.96 66.01 -35.44
C SER A 27 58.62 65.43 -36.82
N ALA A 28 59.56 65.34 -37.76
CA ALA A 28 59.32 64.84 -39.11
C ALA A 28 60.36 63.79 -39.51
N GLY A 29 59.95 62.52 -39.59
CA GLY A 29 60.72 61.47 -40.27
C GLY A 29 61.19 60.27 -39.44
N MET A 30 60.42 59.76 -38.48
CA MET A 30 60.73 58.44 -37.91
C MET A 30 60.64 57.35 -38.99
N LYS A 31 61.78 56.75 -39.35
CA LYS A 31 61.84 55.41 -39.96
C LYS A 31 62.00 54.38 -38.84
N THR A 32 60.86 54.03 -38.26
CA THR A 32 60.48 52.77 -37.57
C THR A 32 61.38 52.17 -36.47
N PHE A 33 60.75 51.66 -35.41
CA PHE A 33 61.36 50.78 -34.39
C PHE A 33 61.59 49.35 -34.94
N ALA A 34 62.31 49.21 -36.06
CA ALA A 34 62.55 47.92 -36.68
C ALA A 34 63.36 46.99 -35.75
N GLY A 35 62.91 45.75 -35.57
CA GLY A 35 63.60 44.74 -34.74
C GLY A 35 63.22 44.73 -33.25
N ALA A 36 62.25 45.54 -32.83
CA ALA A 36 61.71 45.51 -31.47
C ALA A 36 61.06 44.16 -31.12
N GLY A 37 60.99 43.85 -29.83
CA GLY A 37 60.32 42.65 -29.31
C GLY A 37 58.97 42.97 -28.69
N PHE A 38 58.22 41.93 -28.33
CA PHE A 38 56.95 42.04 -27.63
C PHE A 38 56.98 41.21 -26.34
N ILE A 39 56.46 41.76 -25.25
CA ILE A 39 56.31 41.07 -23.97
C ILE A 39 54.82 40.97 -23.62
N HIS A 40 54.40 39.81 -23.11
CA HIS A 40 53.00 39.56 -22.77
C HIS A 40 52.66 39.89 -21.30
N THR A 41 53.64 40.35 -20.51
CA THR A 41 53.45 40.68 -19.09
C THR A 41 52.35 41.72 -18.91
N GLY A 42 51.38 41.41 -18.04
CA GLY A 42 50.23 42.27 -17.76
C GLY A 42 49.03 42.08 -18.70
N ILE A 43 49.15 41.23 -19.72
CA ILE A 43 48.03 40.86 -20.59
C ILE A 43 47.33 39.65 -19.99
N THR A 44 46.07 39.81 -19.61
CA THR A 44 45.26 38.74 -19.01
C THR A 44 43.97 38.44 -19.79
N SER A 45 43.65 39.24 -20.81
CA SER A 45 42.45 39.11 -21.64
C SER A 45 42.61 39.82 -22.98
N GLY A 46 41.71 39.56 -23.93
CA GLY A 46 41.65 40.25 -25.22
C GLY A 46 42.68 39.73 -26.23
N CYS A 47 43.14 38.49 -26.05
CA CYS A 47 44.16 37.86 -26.88
C CYS A 47 43.79 37.86 -28.38
N GLU A 48 42.50 37.73 -28.70
CA GLU A 48 41.95 37.78 -30.05
C GLU A 48 42.25 39.08 -30.81
N THR A 49 42.52 40.18 -30.11
CA THR A 49 42.87 41.46 -30.75
C THR A 49 44.18 41.34 -31.53
N CYS A 50 45.12 40.52 -31.02
CA CYS A 50 46.43 40.31 -31.60
C CYS A 50 46.57 38.95 -32.31
N HIS A 51 45.81 37.94 -31.86
CA HIS A 51 45.92 36.55 -32.32
C HIS A 51 44.64 36.04 -33.01
N GLY A 52 43.65 36.90 -33.23
CA GLY A 52 42.37 36.52 -33.82
C GLY A 52 42.46 36.09 -35.29
N PRO A 53 41.42 35.42 -35.81
CA PRO A 53 41.41 34.86 -37.17
C PRO A 53 41.47 35.93 -38.27
N ASN A 54 41.13 37.18 -37.95
CA ASN A 54 41.16 38.32 -38.87
C ASN A 54 42.50 39.08 -38.86
N VAL A 55 43.44 38.69 -38.00
CA VAL A 55 44.78 39.30 -37.96
C VAL A 55 45.62 38.69 -39.09
N VAL A 56 46.15 39.54 -39.96
CA VAL A 56 47.01 39.17 -41.09
C VAL A 56 48.36 39.88 -41.03
N ALA A 57 49.32 39.46 -41.85
CA ALA A 57 50.61 40.14 -41.98
C ALA A 57 50.40 41.64 -42.30
N GLY A 58 51.07 42.53 -41.56
CA GLY A 58 50.89 43.97 -41.71
C GLY A 58 49.68 44.56 -40.97
N SER A 59 48.93 43.79 -40.18
CA SER A 59 47.86 44.34 -39.31
C SER A 59 48.38 45.37 -38.31
N PHE A 60 49.65 45.26 -37.91
CA PHE A 60 50.32 46.18 -37.00
C PHE A 60 51.60 46.75 -37.61
N ALA A 61 51.87 48.03 -37.36
CA ALA A 61 53.07 48.68 -37.85
C ALA A 61 54.35 48.03 -37.29
N GLY A 62 55.31 47.73 -38.17
CA GLY A 62 56.62 47.17 -37.78
C GLY A 62 56.62 45.66 -37.54
N ASN A 63 55.51 44.95 -37.77
CA ASN A 63 55.40 43.51 -37.55
C ASN A 63 55.14 42.74 -38.87
N PRO A 64 56.11 41.93 -39.33
CA PRO A 64 55.93 41.13 -40.55
C PRO A 64 55.06 39.88 -40.36
N SER A 65 54.90 39.33 -39.15
CA SER A 65 54.06 38.15 -38.86
C SER A 65 53.80 37.93 -37.37
N ILE A 66 52.53 37.68 -37.01
CA ILE A 66 52.10 37.22 -35.67
C ILE A 66 51.53 35.80 -35.80
N VAL A 67 51.70 34.98 -34.77
CA VAL A 67 50.99 33.70 -34.67
C VAL A 67 49.50 33.97 -34.54
N VAL A 68 48.68 33.55 -35.49
CA VAL A 68 47.23 33.77 -35.43
C VAL A 68 46.50 32.44 -35.31
N MET A 69 45.29 32.49 -34.78
CA MET A 69 44.45 31.31 -34.70
C MET A 69 44.10 30.79 -36.09
N PRO A 70 44.05 29.46 -36.28
CA PRO A 70 43.43 28.87 -37.46
C PRO A 70 41.97 29.32 -37.57
N GLN A 71 41.48 29.51 -38.80
CA GLN A 71 40.07 29.86 -39.03
C GLN A 71 39.15 28.74 -38.52
N SER A 72 38.21 29.09 -37.63
CA SER A 72 37.20 28.19 -37.09
C SER A 72 36.08 27.95 -38.11
N GLY A 73 36.34 27.01 -39.04
CA GLY A 73 35.32 26.44 -39.93
C GLY A 73 34.73 25.12 -39.39
N VAL A 74 33.92 24.45 -40.23
CA VAL A 74 33.40 23.09 -39.99
C VAL A 74 34.50 22.19 -39.42
N PRO A 75 34.23 21.34 -38.39
CA PRO A 75 35.25 20.49 -37.77
C PRO A 75 36.00 19.62 -38.79
N GLY A 76 37.16 20.09 -39.22
CA GLY A 76 38.12 19.34 -40.01
C GLY A 76 39.36 19.04 -39.17
N ALA A 77 40.33 18.31 -39.73
CA ALA A 77 41.57 17.95 -39.05
C ALA A 77 42.35 19.14 -38.45
N SER A 78 42.08 20.36 -38.94
CA SER A 78 42.69 21.61 -38.49
C SER A 78 41.75 22.53 -37.67
N ALA A 79 40.58 22.05 -37.26
CA ALA A 79 39.66 22.82 -36.41
C ALA A 79 40.23 22.96 -34.99
N HIS A 80 40.15 24.13 -34.37
CA HIS A 80 40.61 24.36 -33.00
C HIS A 80 39.40 24.40 -32.05
N ILE A 81 39.45 23.65 -30.94
CA ILE A 81 38.62 23.97 -29.77
C ILE A 81 39.32 25.17 -29.13
N PRO A 82 38.74 26.38 -29.18
CA PRO A 82 37.34 26.64 -28.84
C PRO A 82 36.46 27.09 -30.03
N SER A 83 35.14 26.95 -29.86
CA SER A 83 34.11 27.60 -30.69
C SER A 83 34.03 29.13 -30.50
N SER A 84 34.99 29.69 -29.77
CA SER A 84 35.12 31.10 -29.38
C SER A 84 36.54 31.58 -29.64
N THR A 85 36.68 32.88 -29.88
CA THR A 85 37.97 33.57 -30.00
C THR A 85 38.61 33.92 -28.66
N THR A 86 37.92 33.67 -27.54
CA THR A 86 38.42 33.90 -26.17
C THR A 86 39.31 32.74 -25.69
N CYS A 87 40.63 32.85 -25.88
CA CYS A 87 41.59 31.76 -25.60
C CYS A 87 42.16 31.79 -24.17
N GLU A 88 42.12 32.95 -23.53
CA GLU A 88 42.69 33.19 -22.20
C GLU A 88 42.09 32.28 -21.12
N SER A 89 40.82 31.88 -21.24
CA SER A 89 40.17 30.92 -20.33
C SER A 89 40.88 29.57 -20.26
N CYS A 90 41.52 29.15 -21.36
CA CYS A 90 42.21 27.88 -21.51
C CYS A 90 43.73 28.02 -21.45
N HIS A 91 44.28 29.06 -22.08
CA HIS A 91 45.71 29.15 -22.41
C HIS A 91 46.48 30.27 -21.67
N LEU A 92 45.89 30.92 -20.66
CA LEU A 92 46.61 31.92 -19.83
C LEU A 92 47.95 31.39 -19.27
N GLY A 93 48.01 30.12 -18.90
CA GLY A 93 49.23 29.50 -18.36
C GLY A 93 50.34 29.25 -19.40
N SER A 94 50.02 29.36 -20.68
CA SER A 94 50.97 29.17 -21.79
C SER A 94 51.57 30.49 -22.29
N MET A 95 51.26 31.60 -21.63
CA MET A 95 51.74 32.93 -22.01
C MET A 95 53.26 33.05 -21.86
N PRO A 96 53.99 33.49 -22.89
CA PRO A 96 55.42 33.72 -22.78
C PRO A 96 55.74 34.79 -21.74
N ALA A 97 56.54 34.45 -20.74
CA ALA A 97 56.97 35.38 -19.69
C ALA A 97 58.11 36.33 -20.13
N SER A 98 58.77 36.03 -21.25
CA SER A 98 59.94 36.73 -21.76
C SER A 98 59.63 37.56 -23.01
N LEU A 99 60.49 38.53 -23.32
CA LEU A 99 60.44 39.28 -24.57
C LEU A 99 60.60 38.33 -25.77
N ILE A 100 59.68 38.41 -26.74
CA ILE A 100 59.69 37.63 -27.98
C ILE A 100 59.99 38.57 -29.17
N PRO A 101 61.04 38.32 -29.96
CA PRO A 101 61.34 39.13 -31.14
C PRO A 101 60.29 38.91 -32.25
N PHE A 102 60.01 39.93 -33.05
CA PHE A 102 59.17 39.76 -34.24
C PHE A 102 59.90 38.91 -35.30
N SER A 103 59.22 37.86 -35.79
CA SER A 103 59.74 36.95 -36.82
C SER A 103 59.24 37.35 -38.20
N ALA A 104 60.08 37.22 -39.23
CA ALA A 104 59.70 37.41 -40.62
C ALA A 104 58.78 36.29 -41.17
N SER A 105 58.65 35.18 -40.44
CA SER A 105 57.79 34.05 -40.80
C SER A 105 56.98 33.54 -39.60
N ALA A 106 55.76 33.07 -39.87
CA ALA A 106 54.96 32.40 -38.87
C ALA A 106 55.63 31.06 -38.46
N PRO A 107 55.79 30.76 -37.16
CA PRO A 107 56.30 29.48 -36.71
C PRO A 107 55.33 28.34 -37.05
N ALA A 108 55.85 27.13 -37.23
CA ALA A 108 55.04 25.95 -37.49
C ALA A 108 54.09 25.65 -36.30
N ILE A 109 52.96 25.00 -36.58
CA ILE A 109 52.02 24.55 -35.54
C ILE A 109 52.76 23.64 -34.56
N GLY A 110 52.71 23.96 -33.26
CA GLY A 110 53.43 23.22 -32.22
C GLY A 110 54.78 23.81 -31.82
N SER A 111 55.31 24.78 -32.55
CA SER A 111 56.58 25.43 -32.21
C SER A 111 56.43 26.61 -31.23
N THR A 112 55.21 26.90 -30.76
CA THR A 112 54.94 27.99 -29.81
C THR A 112 54.67 27.43 -28.41
N GLY A 113 54.87 28.27 -27.38
CA GLY A 113 54.54 27.94 -25.99
C GLY A 113 53.05 27.58 -25.76
N PHE A 114 52.18 27.83 -26.73
CA PHE A 114 50.74 27.61 -26.63
C PHE A 114 50.34 26.14 -26.39
N ARG A 115 51.20 25.18 -26.76
CA ARG A 115 50.99 23.74 -26.57
C ARG A 115 51.72 23.12 -25.36
N THR A 116 52.51 23.89 -24.60
CA THR A 116 53.35 23.35 -23.50
C THR A 116 52.60 23.07 -22.21
N SER A 117 51.41 23.66 -22.04
CA SER A 117 50.48 23.37 -20.94
C SER A 117 49.08 23.17 -21.51
N PRO A 118 48.74 21.96 -21.99
CA PRO A 118 47.42 21.68 -22.51
C PRO A 118 46.35 21.93 -21.41
N PRO A 119 45.19 22.51 -21.76
CA PRO A 119 44.06 22.67 -20.83
C PRO A 119 43.67 21.36 -20.15
N THR A 120 43.24 21.44 -18.89
CA THR A 120 42.69 20.27 -18.18
C THR A 120 41.31 19.91 -18.73
N SER A 121 40.91 18.64 -18.60
CA SER A 121 39.56 18.18 -18.97
C SER A 121 38.45 19.05 -18.36
N ALA A 122 38.60 19.46 -17.09
CA ALA A 122 37.66 20.35 -16.42
C ALA A 122 37.54 21.72 -17.12
N LYS A 123 38.66 22.33 -17.54
CA LYS A 123 38.65 23.60 -18.28
C LYS A 123 38.00 23.46 -19.65
N ILE A 124 38.26 22.34 -20.35
CA ILE A 124 37.68 22.06 -21.67
C ILE A 124 36.15 21.95 -21.55
N HIS A 125 35.65 21.10 -20.64
CA HIS A 125 34.21 20.90 -20.46
C HIS A 125 33.49 22.12 -19.84
N ALA A 126 34.16 22.91 -18.98
CA ALA A 126 33.57 24.14 -18.44
C ALA A 126 33.35 25.22 -19.52
N ASN A 127 34.07 25.14 -20.63
CA ASN A 127 33.98 26.09 -21.75
C ASN A 127 33.33 25.46 -23.01
N SER A 128 32.74 24.26 -22.91
CA SER A 128 31.97 23.67 -24.00
C SER A 128 30.55 24.21 -24.01
N ASN A 129 30.08 24.69 -25.16
CA ASN A 129 28.74 25.25 -25.35
C ASN A 129 27.70 24.20 -25.82
N THR A 130 28.06 22.92 -25.86
CA THR A 130 27.17 21.83 -26.28
C THR A 130 26.70 21.04 -25.06
N SER A 131 25.41 20.71 -25.04
CA SER A 131 24.81 19.86 -24.00
C SER A 131 24.90 18.37 -24.33
N SER A 132 25.51 17.99 -25.46
CA SER A 132 25.66 16.60 -25.88
C SER A 132 27.12 16.25 -26.11
N CYS A 133 27.55 15.14 -25.50
CA CYS A 133 28.89 14.58 -25.68
C CYS A 133 29.13 14.18 -27.13
N ALA A 134 28.08 13.70 -27.81
CA ALA A 134 28.15 13.20 -29.17
C ALA A 134 28.59 14.27 -30.18
N ALA A 135 28.31 15.55 -29.91
CA ALA A 135 28.73 16.65 -30.78
C ALA A 135 30.27 16.76 -30.92
N CYS A 136 31.02 16.30 -29.91
CA CYS A 136 32.49 16.38 -29.90
C CYS A 136 33.17 15.00 -29.91
N HIS A 137 32.55 13.96 -29.34
CA HIS A 137 33.18 12.66 -29.09
C HIS A 137 32.71 11.53 -30.02
N GLU A 138 31.89 11.81 -31.04
CA GLU A 138 31.53 10.78 -32.03
C GLU A 138 32.71 10.46 -32.96
N GLY A 139 32.72 9.21 -33.44
CA GLY A 139 33.80 8.66 -34.25
C GLY A 139 34.03 9.50 -35.51
N GLY A 140 35.19 10.16 -35.59
CA GLY A 140 35.60 10.96 -36.74
C GLY A 140 35.88 12.43 -36.42
N MET A 141 35.50 12.91 -35.22
CA MET A 141 35.81 14.28 -34.79
C MET A 141 37.27 14.37 -34.30
N ALA A 142 38.04 15.29 -34.89
CA ALA A 142 39.41 15.61 -34.50
C ALA A 142 39.62 17.13 -34.55
N TRP A 143 40.48 17.64 -33.66
CA TRP A 143 40.82 19.05 -33.57
C TRP A 143 42.33 19.24 -33.33
N VAL A 144 42.81 20.46 -33.60
CA VAL A 144 44.18 20.88 -33.34
C VAL A 144 44.48 20.71 -31.86
N GLY A 145 45.43 19.85 -31.54
CA GLY A 145 45.87 19.60 -30.16
C GLY A 145 45.24 18.37 -29.55
N VAL A 146 44.32 17.67 -30.23
CA VAL A 146 43.79 16.39 -29.74
C VAL A 146 44.89 15.35 -29.54
N ASP A 147 45.97 15.46 -30.33
CA ASP A 147 47.19 14.66 -30.22
C ASP A 147 47.89 14.77 -28.86
N LEU A 148 47.65 15.86 -28.11
CA LEU A 148 48.21 16.08 -26.77
C LEU A 148 47.46 15.32 -25.67
N TYR A 149 46.33 14.69 -26.00
CA TYR A 149 45.51 13.92 -25.06
C TYR A 149 45.48 12.43 -25.46
N PRO A 150 46.64 11.75 -25.52
CA PRO A 150 46.68 10.35 -25.91
C PRO A 150 45.83 9.52 -24.94
N ARG A 151 45.08 8.59 -25.50
CA ARG A 151 44.27 7.65 -24.74
C ARG A 151 45.17 6.68 -23.96
N ALA A 152 44.82 6.45 -22.70
CA ALA A 152 45.58 5.56 -21.81
C ALA A 152 45.49 4.05 -22.16
N SER A 153 44.37 3.56 -22.71
CA SER A 153 44.19 2.14 -23.12
C SER A 153 43.36 2.01 -24.38
N SER A 154 43.80 1.17 -25.33
CA SER A 154 43.02 0.78 -26.53
C SER A 154 42.14 -0.45 -26.33
N VAL A 155 42.34 -1.18 -25.22
CA VAL A 155 41.66 -2.45 -24.93
C VAL A 155 40.69 -2.25 -23.79
N TYR A 156 39.50 -2.84 -23.91
CA TYR A 156 38.53 -2.85 -22.84
C TYR A 156 39.03 -3.66 -21.64
N VAL A 157 39.16 -2.98 -20.50
CA VAL A 157 39.37 -3.54 -19.18
C VAL A 157 38.13 -3.19 -18.33
N PRO A 158 37.41 -4.19 -17.79
CA PRO A 158 36.25 -3.95 -16.94
C PRO A 158 36.60 -3.04 -15.75
N HIS A 159 35.75 -2.04 -15.49
CA HIS A 159 35.87 -1.09 -14.37
C HIS A 159 37.15 -0.24 -14.35
N ALA A 160 37.90 -0.18 -15.45
CA ALA A 160 39.03 0.73 -15.56
C ALA A 160 38.57 2.18 -15.73
N ILE A 161 39.44 3.11 -15.34
CA ILE A 161 39.27 4.54 -15.63
C ILE A 161 40.00 4.84 -16.94
N TYR A 162 39.27 5.33 -17.93
CA TYR A 162 39.83 5.68 -19.23
C TYR A 162 40.11 7.18 -19.30
N THR A 163 41.39 7.55 -19.36
CA THR A 163 41.87 8.94 -19.47
C THR A 163 42.40 9.26 -20.87
N GLY A 164 42.53 10.56 -21.18
CA GLY A 164 42.80 11.06 -22.53
C GLY A 164 41.52 11.32 -23.32
N TYR A 165 41.66 11.74 -24.59
CA TYR A 165 40.50 11.93 -25.46
C TYR A 165 39.92 10.57 -25.87
N GLN A 166 38.64 10.39 -25.60
CA GLN A 166 37.90 9.17 -25.92
C GLN A 166 36.80 9.48 -26.92
N THR A 167 36.63 8.63 -27.92
CA THR A 167 35.40 8.56 -28.70
C THR A 167 34.58 7.37 -28.26
N ARG A 168 33.32 7.29 -28.71
CA ARG A 168 32.44 6.14 -28.44
C ARG A 168 33.18 4.80 -28.67
N PRO A 169 33.19 3.88 -27.69
CA PRO A 169 33.74 2.54 -27.88
C PRO A 169 33.01 1.77 -28.98
N GLY A 170 33.71 0.83 -29.61
CA GLY A 170 33.18 0.04 -30.73
C GLY A 170 34.20 -1.00 -31.18
N THR A 171 34.43 -1.15 -32.49
CA THR A 171 35.46 -2.07 -33.03
C THR A 171 36.91 -1.60 -32.82
N GLY A 172 37.11 -0.52 -32.05
CA GLY A 172 38.41 0.11 -31.80
C GLY A 172 38.79 1.17 -32.84
N GLY A 173 39.73 2.03 -32.46
CA GLY A 173 40.27 3.09 -33.32
C GLY A 173 41.33 3.92 -32.59
N SER A 174 41.79 5.02 -33.22
CA SER A 174 42.78 5.92 -32.62
C SER A 174 42.34 6.48 -31.28
N TYR A 175 41.04 6.75 -31.11
CA TYR A 175 40.44 7.29 -29.89
C TYR A 175 39.26 6.46 -29.33
N ALA A 176 38.79 5.42 -30.03
CA ALA A 176 37.79 4.47 -29.52
C ALA A 176 38.41 3.23 -28.86
N VAL A 177 37.98 2.89 -27.64
CA VAL A 177 38.30 1.62 -26.99
C VAL A 177 37.64 0.47 -27.76
N ASN A 178 38.33 -0.66 -27.88
CA ASN A 178 37.75 -1.87 -28.46
C ASN A 178 36.77 -2.52 -27.47
N ASP A 179 35.49 -2.21 -27.63
CA ASP A 179 34.35 -2.79 -26.94
C ASP A 179 33.18 -2.88 -27.93
N ALA A 180 33.13 -4.00 -28.66
CA ALA A 180 32.07 -4.24 -29.65
C ALA A 180 30.68 -4.39 -29.03
N SER A 181 30.57 -4.57 -27.71
CA SER A 181 29.29 -4.68 -27.00
C SER A 181 28.75 -3.32 -26.57
N HIS A 182 29.53 -2.24 -26.72
CA HIS A 182 29.13 -0.90 -26.37
C HIS A 182 27.97 -0.42 -27.27
N PRO A 183 26.93 0.24 -26.73
CA PRO A 183 25.84 0.78 -27.54
C PRO A 183 26.34 1.74 -28.63
N GLY A 184 25.83 1.54 -29.84
CA GLY A 184 26.10 2.40 -31.00
C GLY A 184 25.53 3.81 -30.90
N ALA A 185 25.61 4.58 -31.98
CA ALA A 185 25.13 5.96 -32.03
C ALA A 185 23.63 6.09 -31.71
N GLY A 186 23.22 7.21 -31.10
CA GLY A 186 21.80 7.53 -30.81
C GLY A 186 21.45 7.74 -29.33
N LEU A 187 22.37 7.43 -28.40
CA LEU A 187 22.23 7.72 -26.97
C LEU A 187 23.41 8.57 -26.48
N ASP A 188 23.14 9.59 -25.67
CA ASP A 188 24.20 10.41 -25.06
C ASP A 188 24.92 9.65 -23.95
N CYS A 189 26.25 9.82 -23.86
CA CYS A 189 27.11 9.12 -22.91
C CYS A 189 26.68 9.33 -21.45
N GLY A 190 26.12 10.50 -21.14
CA GLY A 190 25.64 10.84 -19.79
C GLY A 190 24.47 10.01 -19.30
N THR A 191 23.84 9.24 -20.18
CA THR A 191 22.81 8.27 -19.79
C THR A 191 23.38 7.14 -18.94
N CYS A 192 24.62 6.71 -19.21
CA CYS A 192 25.23 5.55 -18.58
C CYS A 192 26.49 5.91 -17.76
N HIS A 193 27.14 7.02 -18.08
CA HIS A 193 28.35 7.48 -17.40
C HIS A 193 28.09 8.79 -16.67
N THR A 194 28.48 8.86 -15.40
CA THR A 194 28.35 10.06 -14.56
C THR A 194 29.69 10.77 -14.32
N SER A 195 30.81 10.15 -14.70
CA SER A 195 32.16 10.71 -14.60
C SER A 195 32.81 10.81 -15.97
N PHE A 196 33.28 12.01 -16.33
CA PHE A 196 33.88 12.33 -17.64
C PHE A 196 35.32 12.84 -17.57
N SER A 197 35.86 13.14 -16.37
CA SER A 197 37.30 13.46 -16.20
C SER A 197 38.20 12.23 -16.34
N GLY A 198 37.59 11.06 -16.19
CA GLY A 198 38.05 9.76 -16.64
C GLY A 198 36.77 8.94 -16.73
N PHE A 199 36.45 8.41 -17.92
CA PHE A 199 35.22 7.65 -18.15
C PHE A 199 35.16 6.50 -17.14
N GLY A 200 34.36 6.70 -16.09
CA GLY A 200 34.33 5.86 -14.89
C GLY A 200 33.36 4.70 -15.02
N PRO A 201 33.17 3.91 -13.95
CA PRO A 201 32.26 2.78 -13.96
C PRO A 201 30.84 3.20 -14.32
N LEU A 202 30.10 2.28 -14.91
CA LEU A 202 28.71 2.52 -15.30
C LEU A 202 27.88 2.87 -14.06
N SER A 203 26.97 3.82 -14.23
CA SER A 203 25.98 4.18 -13.22
C SER A 203 24.58 3.89 -13.76
N LEU A 204 23.69 3.42 -12.88
CA LEU A 204 22.29 3.25 -13.22
C LEU A 204 21.64 4.63 -13.47
N PRO A 205 20.88 4.81 -14.57
CA PRO A 205 20.12 6.04 -14.79
C PRO A 205 19.12 6.33 -13.67
N SER A 206 18.71 7.59 -13.55
CA SER A 206 17.58 7.93 -12.67
C SER A 206 16.31 7.19 -13.11
N GLY A 207 15.58 6.64 -12.14
CA GLY A 207 14.39 5.82 -12.40
C GLY A 207 14.67 4.37 -12.85
N HIS A 208 15.92 3.91 -12.85
CA HIS A 208 16.23 2.50 -13.14
C HIS A 208 15.71 1.56 -12.03
N ILE A 209 15.21 0.37 -12.39
CA ILE A 209 14.80 -0.66 -11.42
C ILE A 209 16.03 -1.15 -10.64
N PRO A 210 15.98 -1.27 -9.30
CA PRO A 210 17.10 -1.79 -8.53
C PRO A 210 17.52 -3.18 -9.01
N VAL A 211 18.83 -3.45 -9.01
CA VAL A 211 19.39 -4.75 -9.42
C VAL A 211 20.24 -5.33 -8.29
N ALA A 212 20.45 -6.63 -8.32
CA ALA A 212 21.40 -7.29 -7.44
C ALA A 212 22.81 -6.69 -7.61
N SER A 213 23.58 -6.62 -6.53
CA SER A 213 24.94 -6.04 -6.55
C SER A 213 25.92 -6.78 -7.49
N THR A 214 25.60 -8.01 -7.87
CA THR A 214 26.37 -8.83 -8.81
C THR A 214 25.87 -8.74 -10.25
N ALA A 215 24.77 -8.04 -10.50
CA ALA A 215 24.21 -7.90 -11.83
C ALA A 215 25.02 -6.89 -12.67
N THR A 216 25.27 -7.28 -13.91
CA THR A 216 25.83 -6.41 -14.95
C THR A 216 24.74 -6.01 -15.92
N CYS A 217 24.93 -4.94 -16.69
CA CYS A 217 23.92 -4.45 -17.63
C CYS A 217 23.49 -5.53 -18.64
N GLY A 218 24.44 -6.35 -19.11
CA GLY A 218 24.18 -7.46 -20.04
C GLY A 218 23.34 -8.60 -19.48
N ASN A 219 23.21 -8.70 -18.15
CA ASN A 219 22.31 -9.67 -17.53
C ASN A 219 20.83 -9.34 -17.79
N CYS A 220 20.49 -8.06 -17.96
CA CYS A 220 19.12 -7.60 -18.19
C CYS A 220 18.89 -7.07 -19.60
N HIS A 221 19.88 -6.38 -20.18
CA HIS A 221 19.78 -5.73 -21.48
C HIS A 221 20.60 -6.48 -22.52
N SER A 222 19.92 -7.12 -23.49
CA SER A 222 20.54 -7.57 -24.73
C SER A 222 20.75 -6.41 -25.72
N ASN A 223 19.88 -5.40 -25.64
CA ASN A 223 19.97 -4.11 -26.31
C ASN A 223 19.25 -3.06 -25.44
N PHE A 224 19.80 -1.86 -25.31
CA PHE A 224 19.21 -0.77 -24.53
C PHE A 224 18.05 -0.04 -25.23
N SER A 225 17.81 -0.33 -26.51
CA SER A 225 16.64 0.17 -27.26
C SER A 225 15.36 -0.62 -26.96
N THR A 226 15.48 -1.76 -26.27
CA THR A 226 14.36 -2.64 -25.91
C THR A 226 14.35 -2.86 -24.40
N PRO A 227 13.17 -2.86 -23.75
CA PRO A 227 13.10 -3.14 -22.33
C PRO A 227 13.50 -4.58 -22.03
N PRO A 228 14.14 -4.85 -20.86
CA PRO A 228 14.42 -6.21 -20.39
C PRO A 228 13.17 -7.10 -20.33
N THR A 229 13.38 -8.41 -20.43
CA THR A 229 12.30 -9.39 -20.22
C THR A 229 11.91 -9.46 -18.74
N ILE A 230 10.68 -9.89 -18.46
CA ILE A 230 10.21 -10.11 -17.07
C ILE A 230 11.13 -11.10 -16.35
N ASP A 231 11.52 -12.17 -17.03
CA ASP A 231 12.38 -13.20 -16.47
C ASP A 231 13.76 -12.66 -16.08
N ALA A 232 14.35 -11.77 -16.89
CA ALA A 232 15.64 -11.16 -16.58
C ALA A 232 15.53 -10.19 -15.39
N ILE A 233 14.48 -9.37 -15.36
CA ILE A 233 14.23 -8.42 -14.24
C ILE A 233 14.14 -9.18 -12.91
N HIS A 234 13.35 -10.24 -12.83
CA HIS A 234 13.20 -11.00 -11.59
C HIS A 234 14.39 -11.91 -11.27
N ALA A 235 15.12 -12.41 -12.27
CA ALA A 235 16.34 -13.20 -12.04
C ALA A 235 17.47 -12.37 -11.41
N TYR A 236 17.52 -11.07 -11.71
CA TYR A 236 18.58 -10.16 -11.25
C TYR A 236 18.06 -9.03 -10.34
N ALA A 237 16.87 -9.18 -9.78
CA ALA A 237 16.35 -8.30 -8.74
C ALA A 237 17.18 -8.40 -7.45
N PRO A 238 17.20 -7.36 -6.58
CA PRO A 238 17.94 -7.39 -5.31
C PRO A 238 17.50 -8.52 -4.38
N SER A 239 16.24 -8.94 -4.51
CA SER A 239 15.69 -10.11 -3.85
C SER A 239 14.79 -10.87 -4.82
N GLN A 240 14.92 -12.20 -4.82
CA GLN A 240 14.17 -13.09 -5.72
C GLN A 240 13.01 -13.80 -5.02
N THR A 241 13.05 -13.90 -3.69
CA THR A 241 12.16 -14.74 -2.89
C THR A 241 11.32 -13.95 -1.87
N SER A 242 11.75 -12.74 -1.51
CA SER A 242 11.11 -11.91 -0.49
C SER A 242 11.21 -10.42 -0.83
N ASN A 243 10.63 -9.55 0.00
CA ASN A 243 10.73 -8.09 -0.16
C ASN A 243 10.12 -7.59 -1.49
N CYS A 244 9.05 -8.24 -1.96
CA CYS A 244 8.41 -7.89 -3.23
C CYS A 244 7.93 -6.41 -3.25
N ALA A 245 7.57 -5.88 -2.07
CA ALA A 245 7.16 -4.49 -1.87
C ALA A 245 8.24 -3.46 -2.24
N GLN A 246 9.52 -3.84 -2.34
CA GLN A 246 10.58 -2.97 -2.85
C GLN A 246 10.29 -2.46 -4.26
N CYS A 247 9.58 -3.25 -5.06
CA CYS A 247 9.20 -2.88 -6.43
C CYS A 247 7.69 -2.76 -6.58
N HIS A 248 6.93 -3.67 -5.97
CA HIS A 248 5.49 -3.82 -6.17
C HIS A 248 4.61 -3.07 -5.16
N SER A 249 5.16 -2.19 -4.31
CA SER A 249 4.32 -1.27 -3.53
C SER A 249 3.88 -0.08 -4.39
N THR A 250 2.74 0.53 -4.06
CA THR A 250 2.23 1.71 -4.78
C THR A 250 3.26 2.85 -4.82
N ASP A 251 3.93 3.11 -3.69
CA ASP A 251 4.90 4.19 -3.58
C ASP A 251 6.20 3.88 -4.32
N ASN A 252 6.75 2.66 -4.16
CA ASN A 252 8.02 2.32 -4.79
C ASN A 252 7.89 2.14 -6.30
N ALA A 253 6.77 1.59 -6.78
CA ALA A 253 6.53 1.43 -8.21
C ALA A 253 6.58 2.78 -8.96
N ALA A 254 6.17 3.87 -8.30
CA ALA A 254 6.21 5.21 -8.86
C ALA A 254 7.63 5.79 -9.00
N LEU A 255 8.64 5.19 -8.36
CA LEU A 255 10.03 5.62 -8.44
C LEU A 255 10.72 5.18 -9.74
N TYR A 256 10.18 4.16 -10.42
CA TYR A 256 10.85 3.51 -11.54
C TYR A 256 10.24 3.91 -12.89
N THR A 257 11.10 4.28 -13.84
CA THR A 257 10.71 4.61 -15.20
C THR A 257 10.67 3.35 -16.04
N VAL A 258 9.47 2.84 -16.29
CA VAL A 258 9.23 1.57 -16.99
C VAL A 258 8.24 1.78 -18.13
N THR A 259 8.43 1.05 -19.23
CA THR A 259 7.48 1.04 -20.36
C THR A 259 6.25 0.16 -20.07
N ARG A 260 6.39 -0.78 -19.14
CA ARG A 260 5.30 -1.64 -18.67
C ARG A 260 5.05 -1.35 -17.20
N ALA A 261 3.80 -1.04 -16.86
CA ALA A 261 3.41 -0.75 -15.49
C ALA A 261 3.80 -1.89 -14.55
N ILE A 262 4.42 -1.52 -13.42
CA ILE A 262 4.66 -2.46 -12.32
C ILE A 262 3.31 -2.70 -11.63
N VAL A 263 2.99 -3.98 -11.39
CA VAL A 263 1.75 -4.33 -10.69
C VAL A 263 1.87 -3.92 -9.23
N THR A 264 0.88 -3.21 -8.72
CA THR A 264 0.79 -2.78 -7.31
C THR A 264 -0.54 -3.21 -6.70
N PRO A 265 -0.65 -3.30 -5.36
CA PRO A 265 -1.92 -3.49 -4.67
C PRO A 265 -2.92 -2.41 -5.10
N PRO A 266 -4.14 -2.79 -5.51
CA PRO A 266 -5.21 -1.84 -5.76
C PRO A 266 -5.81 -1.32 -4.44
N ILE A 267 -6.65 -0.29 -4.50
CA ILE A 267 -7.26 0.32 -3.31
C ILE A 267 -8.20 -0.63 -2.56
N ASP A 268 -8.79 -1.59 -3.27
CA ASP A 268 -9.68 -2.65 -2.80
C ASP A 268 -8.92 -3.96 -2.51
N HIS A 269 -7.61 -3.86 -2.19
CA HIS A 269 -6.82 -5.00 -1.73
C HIS A 269 -7.23 -5.41 -0.30
N ILE A 270 -7.19 -6.71 -0.01
CA ILE A 270 -7.44 -7.22 1.34
C ILE A 270 -6.38 -6.69 2.33
N PRO A 271 -6.73 -6.27 3.56
CA PRO A 271 -5.74 -5.81 4.53
C PRO A 271 -4.70 -6.90 4.84
N MET A 272 -3.42 -6.58 4.71
CA MET A 272 -2.31 -7.52 4.93
C MET A 272 -1.68 -7.43 6.33
N GLY A 273 -2.00 -6.40 7.12
CA GLY A 273 -1.36 -6.17 8.41
C GLY A 273 0.17 -6.04 8.26
N THR A 274 0.92 -6.86 9.01
CA THR A 274 2.39 -6.94 8.94
C THR A 274 2.90 -8.05 8.02
N LEU A 275 2.02 -8.72 7.27
CA LEU A 275 2.41 -9.80 6.37
C LEU A 275 3.07 -9.25 5.11
N SER A 276 4.11 -9.95 4.62
CA SER A 276 4.75 -9.63 3.34
C SER A 276 3.96 -10.21 2.15
N CYS A 277 4.09 -9.61 0.97
CA CYS A 277 3.36 -10.00 -0.24
C CYS A 277 3.53 -11.49 -0.59
N GLU A 278 4.76 -12.00 -0.47
CA GLU A 278 5.16 -13.37 -0.74
C GLU A 278 4.45 -14.40 0.15
N SER A 279 3.95 -13.99 1.33
CA SER A 279 3.17 -14.87 2.21
C SER A 279 1.76 -15.16 1.67
N CYS A 280 1.27 -14.37 0.72
CA CYS A 280 -0.02 -14.56 0.08
C CYS A 280 0.14 -14.95 -1.39
N HIS A 281 1.11 -14.36 -2.09
CA HIS A 281 1.20 -14.50 -3.54
C HIS A 281 2.17 -15.57 -4.00
N VAL A 282 2.96 -16.21 -3.12
CA VAL A 282 3.87 -17.30 -3.51
C VAL A 282 3.48 -18.61 -2.82
N GLY A 283 3.38 -19.69 -3.58
CA GLY A 283 3.18 -21.05 -3.04
C GLY A 283 2.38 -21.97 -3.95
N ALA A 284 2.24 -23.24 -3.57
CA ALA A 284 1.66 -24.28 -4.41
C ALA A 284 0.23 -23.97 -4.92
N LEU A 285 -0.58 -23.29 -4.10
CA LEU A 285 -1.95 -22.90 -4.43
C LEU A 285 -2.06 -21.49 -5.04
N SER A 286 -0.95 -20.76 -5.17
CA SER A 286 -0.90 -19.47 -5.85
C SER A 286 -0.64 -19.61 -7.35
N SER A 287 -0.88 -18.53 -8.10
CA SER A 287 -0.42 -18.39 -9.48
C SER A 287 1.11 -18.36 -9.54
N ILE A 288 1.80 -17.66 -8.64
CA ILE A 288 3.27 -17.76 -8.52
C ILE A 288 3.59 -19.00 -7.68
N LYS A 289 3.86 -20.11 -8.36
CA LYS A 289 4.10 -21.41 -7.69
C LYS A 289 5.47 -21.51 -7.04
N ALA A 290 6.46 -20.84 -7.65
CA ALA A 290 7.83 -20.81 -7.19
C ALA A 290 8.49 -19.51 -7.63
N THR A 291 9.55 -19.13 -6.93
CA THR A 291 10.40 -17.99 -7.27
C THR A 291 11.71 -18.46 -7.91
N PRO A 292 12.38 -17.63 -8.73
CA PRO A 292 12.02 -16.26 -9.10
C PRO A 292 10.78 -16.20 -10.00
N VAL A 293 10.01 -15.12 -9.89
CA VAL A 293 8.80 -14.88 -10.71
C VAL A 293 9.13 -14.95 -12.20
N LYS A 294 8.29 -15.63 -12.98
CA LYS A 294 8.47 -15.85 -14.41
C LYS A 294 7.41 -15.18 -15.26
N THR A 295 7.71 -15.04 -16.55
CA THR A 295 6.72 -14.64 -17.55
C THR A 295 5.50 -15.58 -17.51
N GLY A 296 4.31 -15.01 -17.32
CA GLY A 296 3.04 -15.75 -17.20
C GLY A 296 2.54 -15.91 -15.76
N ASP A 297 3.40 -15.67 -14.77
CA ASP A 297 2.96 -15.55 -13.38
C ASP A 297 2.11 -14.29 -13.17
N SER A 298 1.21 -14.35 -12.20
CA SER A 298 0.35 -13.24 -11.82
C SER A 298 0.09 -13.23 -10.32
N PHE A 299 -0.51 -12.15 -9.79
CA PHE A 299 -0.92 -12.09 -8.39
C PHE A 299 -2.26 -12.82 -8.12
N ALA A 300 -2.80 -13.56 -9.09
CA ALA A 300 -4.06 -14.30 -8.95
C ALA A 300 -3.92 -15.56 -8.06
N ALA A 301 -5.08 -16.11 -7.65
CA ALA A 301 -5.18 -17.30 -6.81
C ALA A 301 -4.41 -17.19 -5.47
N SER A 302 -4.39 -16.00 -4.88
CA SER A 302 -3.62 -15.72 -3.67
C SER A 302 -4.05 -16.61 -2.49
N LEU A 303 -3.09 -16.92 -1.64
CA LEU A 303 -3.26 -17.57 -0.35
C LEU A 303 -3.68 -16.54 0.70
N PHE A 304 -4.53 -16.94 1.64
CA PHE A 304 -4.86 -16.14 2.80
C PHE A 304 -4.67 -16.93 4.09
N ASN A 305 -4.25 -16.28 5.16
CA ASN A 305 -4.13 -16.88 6.49
C ASN A 305 -4.83 -15.99 7.51
N HIS A 306 -5.68 -16.59 8.34
CA HIS A 306 -6.36 -15.89 9.42
C HIS A 306 -5.43 -15.57 10.60
N ALA A 307 -4.27 -16.22 10.71
CA ALA A 307 -3.32 -15.98 11.78
C ALA A 307 -2.78 -14.54 11.74
N GLY A 308 -2.86 -13.84 12.88
CA GLY A 308 -2.41 -12.44 13.00
C GLY A 308 -3.41 -11.39 12.47
N THR A 309 -4.59 -11.80 12.02
CA THR A 309 -5.68 -10.85 11.71
C THR A 309 -6.12 -10.12 12.98
N THR A 310 -6.14 -8.78 12.91
CA THR A 310 -6.59 -7.90 14.01
C THR A 310 -7.96 -7.28 13.77
N VAL A 311 -8.54 -7.48 12.59
CA VAL A 311 -9.89 -7.02 12.25
C VAL A 311 -10.95 -8.06 12.61
N ALA A 312 -12.15 -7.62 12.95
CA ALA A 312 -13.27 -8.52 13.25
C ALA A 312 -13.65 -9.36 12.03
N CYS A 313 -14.12 -10.59 12.23
CA CYS A 313 -14.49 -11.50 11.13
C CYS A 313 -15.56 -10.90 10.20
N SER A 314 -16.45 -10.04 10.72
CA SER A 314 -17.49 -9.34 9.97
C SER A 314 -16.94 -8.37 8.91
N TYR A 315 -15.68 -7.93 9.04
CA TYR A 315 -15.02 -7.12 8.01
C TYR A 315 -14.85 -7.89 6.70
N CYS A 316 -14.56 -9.19 6.78
CA CYS A 316 -14.36 -10.06 5.60
C CYS A 316 -15.55 -10.98 5.31
N HIS A 317 -16.33 -11.34 6.33
CA HIS A 317 -17.43 -12.32 6.23
C HIS A 317 -18.79 -11.73 6.61
N GLY A 318 -18.89 -10.41 6.76
CA GLY A 318 -20.14 -9.73 7.12
C GLY A 318 -21.16 -9.72 5.99
N VAL A 319 -22.38 -9.30 6.32
CA VAL A 319 -23.51 -9.27 5.38
C VAL A 319 -23.43 -8.19 4.31
N ASN A 320 -22.54 -7.22 4.51
CA ASN A 320 -22.28 -6.15 3.55
C ASN A 320 -21.04 -6.43 2.67
N VAL A 321 -20.39 -7.59 2.87
CA VAL A 321 -19.30 -8.03 2.01
C VAL A 321 -19.90 -8.78 0.83
N ASP A 322 -19.36 -8.57 -0.36
CA ASP A 322 -19.71 -9.28 -1.58
C ASP A 322 -18.46 -9.51 -2.46
N ALA A 323 -18.66 -10.13 -3.63
CA ALA A 323 -17.59 -10.45 -4.58
C ALA A 323 -16.86 -9.22 -5.17
N SER A 324 -17.40 -8.02 -4.98
CA SER A 324 -16.81 -6.74 -5.42
C SER A 324 -16.05 -6.01 -4.32
N THR A 325 -16.22 -6.42 -3.05
CA THR A 325 -15.61 -5.73 -1.90
C THR A 325 -14.10 -5.80 -1.91
N PHE A 326 -13.53 -6.93 -2.35
CA PHE A 326 -12.09 -7.11 -2.47
C PHE A 326 -11.71 -7.61 -3.87
N LYS A 327 -10.69 -7.01 -4.46
CA LYS A 327 -10.27 -7.35 -5.82
C LYS A 327 -9.79 -8.80 -5.91
N GLY A 328 -10.33 -9.54 -6.88
CA GLY A 328 -9.89 -10.91 -7.18
C GLY A 328 -10.42 -11.98 -6.22
N LEU A 329 -11.30 -11.60 -5.28
CA LEU A 329 -11.87 -12.47 -4.25
C LEU A 329 -13.35 -12.78 -4.53
N SER A 330 -13.64 -13.38 -5.70
CA SER A 330 -15.02 -13.73 -6.10
C SER A 330 -15.65 -14.87 -5.29
N GLY A 331 -14.87 -15.55 -4.44
CA GLY A 331 -15.28 -16.72 -3.66
C GLY A 331 -15.36 -16.50 -2.15
N ILE A 332 -15.26 -15.26 -1.65
CA ILE A 332 -15.47 -15.00 -0.21
C ILE A 332 -16.90 -15.41 0.14
N LYS A 333 -17.03 -16.35 1.07
CA LYS A 333 -18.33 -16.77 1.58
C LYS A 333 -18.79 -15.76 2.60
N VAL A 334 -19.88 -15.07 2.26
CA VAL A 334 -20.45 -13.99 3.05
C VAL A 334 -21.60 -14.53 3.89
N LEU A 335 -21.78 -13.96 5.09
CA LEU A 335 -22.93 -14.28 5.91
C LEU A 335 -24.19 -13.83 5.17
N SER A 336 -25.09 -14.78 4.87
CA SER A 336 -26.35 -14.48 4.22
C SER A 336 -27.50 -14.80 5.16
N TYR A 337 -28.21 -13.76 5.61
CA TYR A 337 -29.48 -13.90 6.33
C TYR A 337 -30.62 -14.32 5.41
N THR A 338 -30.42 -14.26 4.10
CA THR A 338 -31.39 -14.66 3.07
C THR A 338 -31.14 -16.06 2.54
N ALA A 339 -30.07 -16.74 2.98
CA ALA A 339 -29.82 -18.14 2.66
C ALA A 339 -30.93 -19.02 3.25
N THR A 340 -31.20 -20.15 2.61
CA THR A 340 -32.15 -21.15 3.11
C THR A 340 -31.37 -22.41 3.51
N PRO A 341 -31.30 -22.77 4.80
CA PRO A 341 -31.84 -22.02 5.95
C PRO A 341 -30.98 -20.82 6.36
N PRO A 342 -31.58 -19.78 6.96
CA PRO A 342 -30.89 -18.53 7.29
C PRO A 342 -29.95 -18.73 8.47
N HIS A 343 -28.88 -17.92 8.56
CA HIS A 343 -28.10 -17.87 9.80
C HIS A 343 -28.95 -17.30 10.95
N MET A 344 -28.66 -17.71 12.18
CA MET A 344 -29.28 -17.13 13.37
C MET A 344 -28.99 -15.61 13.46
N LYS A 345 -29.91 -14.82 14.03
CA LYS A 345 -29.69 -13.37 14.16
C LYS A 345 -28.42 -13.13 14.98
N VAL A 346 -27.51 -12.29 14.46
CA VAL A 346 -26.25 -11.94 15.12
C VAL A 346 -26.29 -10.48 15.53
N ASN A 347 -25.89 -10.16 16.75
CA ASN A 347 -25.70 -8.78 17.16
C ASN A 347 -24.46 -8.21 16.45
N SER A 348 -24.62 -7.07 15.77
CA SER A 348 -23.50 -6.32 15.15
C SER A 348 -22.34 -5.98 16.09
N GLN A 349 -22.55 -6.00 17.41
CA GLN A 349 -21.54 -5.70 18.43
C GLN A 349 -20.74 -6.92 18.92
N LEU A 350 -21.17 -8.15 18.58
CA LEU A 350 -20.46 -9.39 18.96
C LEU A 350 -19.77 -9.97 17.73
N GLY A 351 -18.45 -10.15 17.81
CA GLY A 351 -17.66 -10.78 16.74
C GLY A 351 -18.04 -12.25 16.56
N CYS A 352 -17.99 -12.76 15.32
CA CYS A 352 -18.36 -14.13 14.96
C CYS A 352 -17.57 -15.18 15.75
N GLU A 353 -16.31 -14.88 16.06
CA GLU A 353 -15.38 -15.67 16.87
C GLU A 353 -15.88 -15.91 18.30
N SER A 354 -16.76 -15.05 18.83
CA SER A 354 -17.38 -15.24 20.14
C SER A 354 -18.33 -16.44 20.16
N CYS A 355 -18.96 -16.72 19.02
CA CYS A 355 -19.89 -17.85 18.85
C CYS A 355 -19.21 -19.02 18.15
N HIS A 356 -18.23 -18.81 17.27
CA HIS A 356 -17.56 -19.85 16.50
C HIS A 356 -16.17 -20.20 17.06
N LEU A 357 -16.14 -20.60 18.33
CA LEU A 357 -14.91 -20.94 19.03
C LEU A 357 -14.24 -22.18 18.40
N GLY A 358 -12.98 -22.02 17.97
CA GLY A 358 -12.17 -23.12 17.42
C GLY A 358 -12.51 -23.53 15.99
N SER A 359 -13.39 -22.81 15.29
CA SER A 359 -13.84 -23.15 13.93
C SER A 359 -13.17 -22.33 12.83
N VAL A 360 -12.22 -21.43 13.18
CA VAL A 360 -11.45 -20.65 12.21
C VAL A 360 -10.34 -21.53 11.63
N PRO A 361 -10.25 -21.72 10.30
CA PRO A 361 -9.15 -22.47 9.69
C PRO A 361 -7.80 -21.85 10.07
N THR A 362 -6.95 -22.64 10.70
CA THR A 362 -5.56 -22.25 11.00
C THR A 362 -4.67 -22.61 9.81
N GLY A 363 -3.84 -21.66 9.37
CA GLY A 363 -2.89 -21.86 8.28
C GLY A 363 -3.31 -21.17 6.97
N GLN A 364 -2.46 -21.30 5.95
CA GLN A 364 -2.75 -20.79 4.62
C GLN A 364 -3.86 -21.61 3.96
N VAL A 365 -4.91 -20.93 3.53
CA VAL A 365 -5.98 -21.48 2.71
C VAL A 365 -5.96 -20.79 1.36
N GLY A 366 -6.19 -21.55 0.28
CA GLY A 366 -6.43 -20.93 -1.01
C GLY A 366 -7.81 -20.26 -1.01
N VAL A 367 -7.88 -19.06 -1.59
CA VAL A 367 -9.16 -18.35 -1.74
C VAL A 367 -10.09 -19.18 -2.63
N GLY A 368 -11.25 -19.57 -2.10
CA GLY A 368 -12.24 -20.40 -2.81
C GLY A 368 -12.08 -21.93 -2.66
N VAL A 369 -11.06 -22.40 -1.92
CA VAL A 369 -10.79 -23.84 -1.68
C VAL A 369 -10.75 -24.16 -0.18
N GLY A 370 -11.87 -24.08 0.53
CA GLY A 370 -11.90 -24.47 1.95
C GLY A 370 -13.26 -24.46 2.65
N SER A 371 -13.51 -25.52 3.43
CA SER A 371 -14.56 -25.87 4.40
C SER A 371 -15.84 -25.01 4.50
N LYS A 372 -17.00 -25.68 4.33
CA LYS A 372 -18.34 -25.07 4.20
C LYS A 372 -19.02 -24.59 5.49
N SER A 373 -18.42 -24.69 6.68
CA SER A 373 -19.09 -24.27 7.92
C SER A 373 -18.17 -24.07 9.11
N PHE A 374 -18.50 -23.09 9.95
CA PHE A 374 -18.02 -23.01 11.33
C PHE A 374 -18.73 -24.09 12.19
N ALA A 375 -18.12 -25.27 12.38
CA ALA A 375 -18.69 -26.32 13.22
C ALA A 375 -18.50 -26.04 14.71
N GLY A 376 -19.45 -26.43 15.57
CA GLY A 376 -19.32 -26.27 17.04
C GLY A 376 -19.69 -24.88 17.58
N ALA A 377 -20.57 -24.16 16.87
CA ALA A 377 -21.03 -22.85 17.29
C ALA A 377 -21.68 -22.87 18.69
N SER A 378 -21.43 -21.83 19.47
CA SER A 378 -22.10 -21.46 20.71
C SER A 378 -23.09 -20.32 20.44
N PHE A 379 -24.03 -20.10 21.35
CA PHE A 379 -25.01 -19.03 21.26
C PHE A 379 -25.09 -18.25 22.56
N ILE A 380 -25.49 -16.98 22.48
CA ILE A 380 -25.72 -16.11 23.63
C ILE A 380 -27.02 -15.35 23.44
N HIS A 381 -27.78 -15.17 24.51
CA HIS A 381 -29.04 -14.45 24.45
C HIS A 381 -28.86 -12.93 24.65
N SER A 382 -27.67 -12.41 24.94
CA SER A 382 -27.42 -10.99 25.27
C SER A 382 -28.14 -10.00 24.34
N ASN A 383 -28.82 -9.02 24.95
CA ASN A 383 -29.64 -8.00 24.30
C ASN A 383 -30.90 -8.50 23.57
N ILE A 384 -31.25 -9.79 23.69
CA ILE A 384 -32.57 -10.30 23.28
C ILE A 384 -33.56 -10.08 24.42
N THR A 385 -34.54 -9.22 24.21
CA THR A 385 -35.57 -8.88 25.22
C THR A 385 -37.00 -9.11 24.73
N SER A 386 -37.17 -9.49 23.46
CA SER A 386 -38.45 -9.74 22.82
C SER A 386 -38.26 -10.68 21.62
N ASP A 387 -39.36 -11.06 20.96
CA ASP A 387 -39.35 -11.84 19.71
C ASP A 387 -38.81 -13.28 19.88
N CYS A 388 -39.01 -13.86 21.08
CA CYS A 388 -38.50 -15.20 21.41
C CYS A 388 -39.13 -16.30 20.54
N GLU A 389 -40.37 -16.12 20.08
CA GLU A 389 -41.07 -17.06 19.20
C GLU A 389 -40.32 -17.32 17.89
N ASN A 390 -39.68 -16.31 17.30
CA ASN A 390 -38.95 -16.47 16.04
C ASN A 390 -37.75 -17.42 16.17
N CYS A 391 -37.28 -17.70 17.39
CA CYS A 391 -36.23 -18.68 17.66
C CYS A 391 -36.74 -19.95 18.38
N HIS A 392 -37.75 -19.84 19.23
CA HIS A 392 -38.21 -20.94 20.10
C HIS A 392 -39.67 -21.37 19.84
N GLY A 393 -40.30 -20.83 18.81
CA GLY A 393 -41.70 -21.10 18.44
C GLY A 393 -41.96 -22.55 18.02
N PRO A 394 -43.24 -22.94 17.96
CA PRO A 394 -43.63 -24.32 17.65
C PRO A 394 -43.35 -24.71 16.18
N SER A 395 -43.13 -23.73 15.30
CA SER A 395 -42.77 -23.93 13.89
C SER A 395 -41.26 -24.10 13.67
N ILE A 396 -40.44 -23.92 14.71
CA ILE A 396 -39.00 -23.98 14.60
C ILE A 396 -38.52 -25.44 14.62
N THR A 397 -37.67 -25.78 13.66
CA THR A 397 -37.16 -27.14 13.44
C THR A 397 -35.64 -27.15 13.42
N PRO A 398 -34.99 -28.33 13.51
CA PRO A 398 -33.57 -28.47 13.26
C PRO A 398 -33.12 -28.11 11.84
N ALA A 399 -33.99 -27.66 10.95
CA ALA A 399 -33.64 -27.12 9.64
C ALA A 399 -33.90 -25.61 9.54
N SER A 400 -34.35 -24.94 10.60
CA SER A 400 -34.73 -23.52 10.55
C SER A 400 -33.55 -22.55 10.51
N PHE A 401 -32.35 -22.99 10.91
CA PHE A 401 -31.14 -22.14 10.92
C PHE A 401 -29.95 -22.83 10.25
N MET A 402 -29.01 -22.08 9.69
CA MET A 402 -27.80 -22.64 9.10
C MET A 402 -26.90 -23.28 10.16
N GLY A 403 -26.44 -24.51 9.92
CA GLY A 403 -25.62 -25.25 10.89
C GLY A 403 -26.41 -25.69 12.12
N SER A 404 -27.75 -25.70 12.01
CA SER A 404 -28.70 -25.84 13.11
C SER A 404 -28.43 -27.05 14.00
N PRO A 405 -28.10 -26.75 15.25
CA PRO A 405 -28.10 -27.71 16.32
C PRO A 405 -29.53 -27.83 16.87
N LYS A 406 -29.77 -28.85 17.69
CA LYS A 406 -31.05 -29.06 18.36
C LYS A 406 -31.33 -27.87 19.30
N ILE A 407 -32.28 -26.99 19.02
CA ILE A 407 -32.65 -25.92 19.97
C ILE A 407 -33.88 -26.30 20.78
N VAL A 408 -34.02 -25.72 21.97
CA VAL A 408 -35.24 -25.87 22.78
C VAL A 408 -36.37 -25.18 22.01
N VAL A 409 -37.45 -25.88 21.70
CA VAL A 409 -38.64 -25.28 21.10
C VAL A 409 -39.83 -25.52 21.99
N MET A 410 -40.81 -24.63 21.91
CA MET A 410 -42.08 -24.82 22.58
C MET A 410 -42.74 -26.11 22.04
N PRO A 411 -43.32 -26.94 22.92
CA PRO A 411 -44.16 -28.03 22.45
C PRO A 411 -45.27 -27.44 21.58
N PRO A 412 -45.69 -28.12 20.48
CA PRO A 412 -46.86 -27.70 19.73
C PRO A 412 -48.01 -27.56 20.73
N SER A 413 -48.58 -26.36 20.84
CA SER A 413 -49.80 -26.16 21.60
C SER A 413 -50.89 -26.94 20.89
N VAL A 414 -51.14 -28.18 21.33
CA VAL A 414 -52.33 -28.91 20.92
C VAL A 414 -53.52 -28.03 21.26
N VAL A 415 -54.44 -27.89 20.31
CA VAL A 415 -55.65 -27.07 20.42
C VAL A 415 -56.19 -27.21 21.83
N ALA A 416 -56.26 -26.08 22.54
CA ALA A 416 -56.84 -26.04 23.87
C ALA A 416 -58.20 -26.74 23.82
N GLY A 417 -58.32 -27.86 24.53
CA GLY A 417 -59.64 -28.36 24.90
C GLY A 417 -60.38 -27.25 25.67
N PRO A 418 -61.71 -27.34 25.80
CA PRO A 418 -62.47 -26.42 26.64
C PRO A 418 -61.85 -26.40 28.05
N GLY A 419 -61.10 -25.34 28.39
CA GLY A 419 -60.41 -25.17 29.68
C GLY A 419 -58.88 -25.04 29.70
N SER A 420 -58.16 -25.04 28.57
CA SER A 420 -56.71 -24.72 28.55
C SER A 420 -56.45 -23.31 28.02
N HIS A 421 -56.13 -22.34 28.89
CA HIS A 421 -56.10 -20.93 28.49
C HIS A 421 -54.70 -20.27 28.51
N ILE A 422 -53.72 -20.68 29.34
CA ILE A 422 -52.48 -19.90 29.46
C ILE A 422 -51.21 -20.75 29.38
N PRO A 423 -50.21 -20.31 28.58
CA PRO A 423 -50.27 -19.23 27.58
C PRO A 423 -50.82 -19.76 26.24
N SER A 424 -51.89 -19.15 25.70
CA SER A 424 -52.25 -19.27 24.29
C SER A 424 -51.49 -18.28 23.39
N SER A 425 -50.63 -17.46 24.01
CA SER A 425 -49.80 -16.47 23.33
C SER A 425 -48.37 -16.99 23.17
N THR A 426 -47.74 -16.58 22.08
CA THR A 426 -46.33 -16.84 21.78
C THR A 426 -45.40 -15.74 22.30
N THR A 427 -45.93 -14.72 23.00
CA THR A 427 -45.18 -13.64 23.68
C THR A 427 -44.61 -14.09 25.04
N CYS A 428 -43.64 -15.00 25.02
CA CYS A 428 -43.04 -15.63 26.19
C CYS A 428 -42.27 -14.68 27.11
N GLU A 429 -41.67 -13.63 26.54
CA GLU A 429 -40.83 -12.64 27.22
C GLU A 429 -41.57 -11.93 28.37
N SER A 430 -42.89 -11.78 28.27
CA SER A 430 -43.73 -11.20 29.34
C SER A 430 -43.64 -11.94 30.68
N CYS A 431 -43.36 -13.24 30.64
CA CYS A 431 -43.32 -14.12 31.81
C CYS A 431 -41.92 -14.69 32.08
N HIS A 432 -41.13 -14.96 31.03
CA HIS A 432 -39.92 -15.78 31.10
C HIS A 432 -38.61 -15.02 30.86
N LEU A 433 -38.62 -13.68 30.80
CA LEU A 433 -37.38 -12.89 30.65
C LEU A 433 -36.34 -13.18 31.74
N SER A 434 -36.76 -13.45 32.98
CA SER A 434 -35.86 -13.80 34.08
C SER A 434 -35.26 -15.21 33.96
N SER A 435 -35.82 -16.07 33.12
CA SER A 435 -35.34 -17.44 32.86
C SER A 435 -34.34 -17.49 31.70
N MET A 436 -34.06 -16.35 31.09
CA MET A 436 -33.12 -16.21 29.99
C MET A 436 -31.70 -16.60 30.44
N PRO A 437 -31.07 -17.59 29.77
CA PRO A 437 -29.72 -18.00 30.13
C PRO A 437 -28.70 -16.87 29.91
N SER A 438 -27.79 -16.71 30.86
CA SER A 438 -26.65 -15.80 30.74
C SER A 438 -25.41 -16.51 30.20
N GLY A 439 -24.62 -15.81 29.38
CA GLY A 439 -23.35 -16.31 28.85
C GLY A 439 -23.48 -17.18 27.60
N LEU A 440 -22.35 -17.73 27.16
CA LEU A 440 -22.27 -18.60 26.00
C LEU A 440 -22.79 -20.00 26.33
N LEU A 441 -23.77 -20.45 25.56
CA LEU A 441 -24.34 -21.78 25.60
C LEU A 441 -23.84 -22.62 24.43
N PRO A 442 -23.74 -23.95 24.56
CA PRO A 442 -23.53 -24.83 23.43
C PRO A 442 -24.63 -24.61 22.38
N GLY A 443 -24.27 -24.62 21.09
CA GLY A 443 -25.25 -24.43 20.02
C GLY A 443 -26.37 -25.47 20.06
N SER A 444 -26.09 -26.68 20.56
CA SER A 444 -27.04 -27.79 20.67
C SER A 444 -27.54 -27.99 22.09
N ALA A 445 -28.83 -27.82 22.28
CA ALA A 445 -29.55 -28.19 23.48
C ALA A 445 -29.58 -29.71 23.65
N SER A 446 -29.26 -30.16 24.87
CA SER A 446 -29.36 -31.58 25.26
C SER A 446 -30.82 -32.06 25.34
N LYS A 447 -31.78 -31.15 25.50
CA LYS A 447 -33.24 -31.39 25.47
C LYS A 447 -33.91 -30.41 24.51
N THR A 448 -34.79 -30.90 23.65
CA THR A 448 -35.45 -30.08 22.61
C THR A 448 -36.86 -29.63 22.98
N THR A 449 -37.49 -30.27 23.96
CA THR A 449 -38.85 -29.97 24.44
C THR A 449 -38.93 -30.21 25.96
N GLY A 450 -39.82 -29.51 26.67
CA GLY A 450 -40.07 -29.72 28.10
C GLY A 450 -40.81 -31.03 28.39
N PRO A 451 -40.84 -31.53 29.65
CA PRO A 451 -40.41 -30.88 30.91
C PRO A 451 -38.90 -30.94 31.23
N GLY A 452 -38.41 -29.96 32.01
CA GLY A 452 -37.05 -29.97 32.59
C GLY A 452 -35.98 -29.24 31.78
N THR A 453 -36.38 -28.15 31.10
CA THR A 453 -35.49 -27.12 30.52
C THR A 453 -35.40 -25.92 31.47
N GLY A 454 -34.35 -25.10 31.37
CA GLY A 454 -34.18 -23.90 32.21
C GLY A 454 -35.27 -22.83 32.02
N PHE A 455 -36.00 -22.88 30.89
CA PHE A 455 -37.11 -21.96 30.58
C PHE A 455 -38.23 -21.98 31.64
N GLN A 456 -38.41 -23.10 32.34
CA GLN A 456 -39.45 -23.26 33.37
C GLN A 456 -39.01 -22.71 34.76
N SER A 457 -37.80 -22.18 34.89
CA SER A 457 -37.24 -21.73 36.16
C SER A 457 -36.67 -20.31 36.07
N PRO A 458 -37.03 -19.38 36.98
CA PRO A 458 -38.11 -19.51 37.95
C PRO A 458 -39.48 -19.56 37.24
N ALA A 459 -40.47 -20.16 37.90
CA ALA A 459 -41.84 -20.10 37.40
C ALA A 459 -42.35 -18.63 37.45
N PRO A 460 -43.15 -18.19 36.47
CA PRO A 460 -43.75 -16.84 36.49
C PRO A 460 -44.47 -16.53 37.81
N SER A 461 -44.30 -15.31 38.32
CA SER A 461 -45.00 -14.87 39.53
C SER A 461 -46.50 -14.68 39.31
N SER A 462 -47.29 -14.72 40.39
CA SER A 462 -48.74 -14.47 40.34
C SER A 462 -49.08 -13.12 39.69
N SER A 463 -48.28 -12.08 39.93
CA SER A 463 -48.47 -10.77 39.29
C SER A 463 -48.19 -10.79 37.79
N GLN A 464 -47.18 -11.54 37.32
CA GLN A 464 -46.90 -11.70 35.89
C GLN A 464 -48.02 -12.48 35.19
N VAL A 465 -48.55 -13.53 35.83
CA VAL A 465 -49.66 -14.33 35.27
C VAL A 465 -50.93 -13.50 35.17
N HIS A 466 -51.34 -12.82 36.25
CA HIS A 466 -52.56 -12.00 36.25
C HIS A 466 -52.40 -10.71 35.43
N GLY A 467 -51.21 -10.09 35.41
CA GLY A 467 -50.94 -8.88 34.63
C GLY A 467 -50.96 -9.11 33.12
N ASN A 468 -50.76 -10.36 32.67
CA ASN A 468 -50.86 -10.76 31.25
C ASN A 468 -52.18 -11.48 30.93
N SER A 469 -53.12 -11.58 31.88
CA SER A 469 -54.48 -12.06 31.59
C SER A 469 -55.23 -11.00 30.78
N ASN A 470 -55.82 -11.39 29.66
CA ASN A 470 -56.68 -10.53 28.85
C ASN A 470 -58.16 -10.58 29.26
N THR A 471 -58.47 -11.24 30.39
CA THR A 471 -59.84 -11.39 30.90
C THR A 471 -59.99 -10.77 32.28
N ALA A 472 -61.12 -10.11 32.50
CA ALA A 472 -61.51 -9.53 33.79
C ALA A 472 -62.36 -10.48 34.66
N SER A 473 -62.73 -11.66 34.14
CA SER A 473 -63.57 -12.64 34.83
C SER A 473 -62.72 -13.79 35.35
N CYS A 474 -62.67 -13.96 36.67
CA CYS A 474 -61.90 -15.01 37.32
C CYS A 474 -62.40 -16.40 36.93
N ASN A 475 -63.69 -16.51 36.62
CA ASN A 475 -64.36 -17.77 36.34
C ASN A 475 -63.84 -18.45 35.05
N LEU A 476 -63.30 -17.67 34.11
CA LEU A 476 -62.71 -18.25 32.90
C LEU A 476 -61.47 -19.10 33.17
N CYS A 477 -60.76 -18.84 34.28
CA CYS A 477 -59.51 -19.54 34.62
C CYS A 477 -59.58 -20.35 35.92
N HIS A 478 -60.43 -19.95 36.87
CA HIS A 478 -60.47 -20.51 38.23
C HIS A 478 -61.75 -21.29 38.53
N GLU A 479 -62.57 -21.61 37.53
CA GLU A 479 -63.74 -22.46 37.75
C GLU A 479 -63.39 -23.92 38.05
N LYS A 480 -64.39 -24.67 38.52
CA LYS A 480 -64.27 -26.10 38.78
C LYS A 480 -63.70 -26.84 37.57
N ASN A 481 -62.70 -27.69 37.82
CA ASN A 481 -62.00 -28.54 36.84
C ASN A 481 -61.12 -27.81 35.81
N GLN A 482 -60.84 -26.52 35.98
CA GLN A 482 -59.89 -25.82 35.11
C GLN A 482 -58.46 -26.33 35.34
N SER A 483 -57.73 -26.58 34.25
CA SER A 483 -56.35 -27.07 34.29
C SER A 483 -55.56 -26.60 33.07
N TRP A 484 -54.29 -26.26 33.27
CA TRP A 484 -53.42 -25.71 32.22
C TRP A 484 -52.00 -26.28 32.30
N ILE A 485 -51.27 -26.18 31.19
CA ILE A 485 -49.92 -26.74 31.06
C ILE A 485 -48.97 -26.05 32.04
N GLY A 486 -48.33 -26.84 32.91
CA GLY A 486 -47.40 -26.30 33.91
C GLY A 486 -48.06 -25.90 35.23
N MET A 487 -49.36 -26.15 35.41
CA MET A 487 -50.04 -25.95 36.71
C MET A 487 -49.38 -26.73 37.86
N SER A 488 -48.67 -27.82 37.56
CA SER A 488 -47.91 -28.60 38.54
C SER A 488 -46.76 -27.83 39.18
N MET A 489 -46.34 -26.69 38.59
CA MET A 489 -45.35 -25.77 39.18
C MET A 489 -45.95 -24.88 40.27
N TYR A 490 -47.28 -24.84 40.41
CA TYR A 490 -48.01 -24.00 41.35
C TYR A 490 -48.92 -24.85 42.25
N PRO A 491 -48.36 -25.76 43.06
CA PRO A 491 -49.17 -26.61 43.93
C PRO A 491 -50.01 -25.76 44.90
N GLY A 492 -51.29 -26.08 45.01
CA GLY A 492 -52.18 -25.40 45.96
C GLY A 492 -51.73 -25.66 47.40
N ALA A 493 -51.62 -24.60 48.19
CA ALA A 493 -51.22 -24.69 49.60
C ALA A 493 -52.06 -23.72 50.47
N PRO A 494 -52.77 -24.21 51.51
CA PRO A 494 -52.96 -25.62 51.90
C PRO A 494 -53.70 -26.44 50.84
N ALA A 495 -53.32 -27.71 50.66
CA ALA A 495 -53.95 -28.59 49.68
C ALA A 495 -55.22 -29.26 50.24
N GLY A 496 -56.30 -29.28 49.46
CA GLY A 496 -57.47 -30.16 49.62
C GLY A 496 -58.40 -29.95 50.83
N ALA A 497 -57.96 -29.31 51.92
CA ALA A 497 -58.78 -29.12 53.13
C ALA A 497 -59.03 -27.65 53.47
N ARG A 498 -60.24 -27.36 53.97
CA ARG A 498 -60.60 -26.04 54.51
C ARG A 498 -59.90 -25.82 55.85
N VAL A 499 -58.97 -24.88 55.90
CA VAL A 499 -58.25 -24.47 57.12
C VAL A 499 -58.79 -23.10 57.54
N PRO A 500 -59.47 -22.99 58.70
CA PRO A 500 -60.02 -21.72 59.16
C PRO A 500 -58.94 -20.63 59.25
N GLY A 501 -59.21 -19.47 58.65
CA GLY A 501 -58.32 -18.31 58.68
C GLY A 501 -57.06 -18.41 57.80
N ALA A 502 -56.86 -19.49 57.05
CA ALA A 502 -55.71 -19.64 56.18
C ALA A 502 -55.81 -18.76 54.92
N THR A 503 -54.64 -18.35 54.41
CA THR A 503 -54.51 -17.79 53.06
C THR A 503 -54.06 -18.92 52.13
N TYR A 504 -54.77 -19.09 51.01
CA TYR A 504 -54.47 -20.11 50.02
C TYR A 504 -53.55 -19.55 48.93
N THR A 505 -52.41 -20.18 48.72
CA THR A 505 -51.41 -19.85 47.71
C THR A 505 -51.30 -20.96 46.66
N GLY A 506 -50.60 -20.69 45.55
CA GLY A 506 -50.56 -21.59 44.39
C GLY A 506 -51.80 -21.43 43.51
N PHE A 507 -51.95 -22.31 42.50
CA PHE A 507 -53.12 -22.28 41.64
C PHE A 507 -54.32 -22.91 42.36
N GLN A 508 -55.40 -22.14 42.48
CA GLN A 508 -56.62 -22.57 43.16
C GLN A 508 -57.83 -22.38 42.24
N THR A 509 -58.66 -23.41 42.16
CA THR A 509 -59.97 -23.37 41.50
C THR A 509 -61.07 -23.25 42.55
N ARG A 510 -62.28 -22.85 42.13
CA ARG A 510 -63.45 -22.67 42.98
C ARG A 510 -63.61 -23.87 43.94
N PRO A 511 -63.70 -23.63 45.26
CA PRO A 511 -63.97 -24.69 46.23
C PRO A 511 -65.28 -25.43 45.92
N PHE A 512 -65.30 -26.75 46.12
CA PHE A 512 -66.52 -27.56 45.99
C PHE A 512 -66.44 -28.82 46.85
N ALA A 513 -67.60 -29.46 47.07
CA ALA A 513 -67.69 -30.71 47.83
C ALA A 513 -66.85 -31.83 47.21
N GLY A 514 -65.87 -32.34 47.97
CA GLY A 514 -64.92 -33.37 47.54
C GLY A 514 -63.52 -32.84 47.25
N GLY A 515 -63.37 -31.56 46.89
CA GLY A 515 -62.09 -30.91 46.60
C GLY A 515 -61.22 -31.61 45.54
N THR A 516 -60.05 -31.03 45.25
CA THR A 516 -59.01 -31.59 44.37
C THR A 516 -57.64 -31.14 44.87
N GLY A 517 -56.55 -31.58 44.23
CA GLY A 517 -55.21 -31.05 44.50
C GLY A 517 -55.07 -29.53 44.29
N THR A 518 -56.02 -28.89 43.60
CA THR A 518 -56.06 -27.45 43.32
C THR A 518 -57.43 -26.83 43.65
N SER A 519 -58.25 -27.47 44.48
CA SER A 519 -59.47 -26.87 45.03
C SER A 519 -59.68 -27.28 46.47
N VAL A 520 -60.14 -26.34 47.28
CA VAL A 520 -60.46 -26.58 48.68
C VAL A 520 -61.76 -27.39 48.76
N ASN A 521 -61.79 -28.44 49.59
CA ASN A 521 -63.03 -29.14 49.90
C ASN A 521 -63.91 -28.26 50.81
N ASP A 522 -64.85 -27.55 50.20
CA ASP A 522 -65.85 -26.73 50.88
C ASP A 522 -67.21 -26.90 50.19
N ALA A 523 -68.11 -27.67 50.83
CA ALA A 523 -69.46 -27.91 50.33
C ALA A 523 -70.39 -26.71 50.50
N THR A 524 -69.99 -25.71 51.28
CA THR A 524 -70.79 -24.51 51.58
C THR A 524 -70.43 -23.31 50.69
N HIS A 525 -69.40 -23.44 49.85
CA HIS A 525 -68.97 -22.40 48.94
C HIS A 525 -69.95 -22.24 47.76
N VAL A 526 -70.20 -20.99 47.35
CA VAL A 526 -71.08 -20.68 46.20
C VAL A 526 -70.57 -21.32 44.91
N THR A 527 -71.48 -21.86 44.11
CA THR A 527 -71.17 -22.66 42.91
C THR A 527 -71.16 -21.87 41.60
N SER A 528 -71.49 -20.58 41.63
CA SER A 528 -71.51 -19.65 40.50
C SER A 528 -71.28 -18.20 40.95
N GLY A 529 -71.17 -17.26 40.01
CA GLY A 529 -70.90 -15.82 40.29
C GLY A 529 -69.40 -15.48 40.24
N GLU A 530 -69.03 -14.20 40.12
CA GLU A 530 -67.63 -13.80 39.98
C GLU A 530 -66.89 -13.83 41.33
N CYS A 531 -65.66 -14.37 41.35
CA CYS A 531 -64.87 -14.44 42.57
C CYS A 531 -64.59 -13.05 43.17
N SER A 532 -64.49 -12.01 42.33
CA SER A 532 -64.29 -10.62 42.75
C SER A 532 -65.46 -9.99 43.50
N ASP A 533 -66.64 -10.61 43.47
CA ASP A 533 -67.79 -10.12 44.22
C ASP A 533 -67.62 -10.39 45.74
N CYS A 534 -66.81 -11.39 46.09
CA CYS A 534 -66.61 -11.85 47.47
C CYS A 534 -65.15 -11.75 47.96
N HIS A 535 -64.19 -11.68 47.05
CA HIS A 535 -62.75 -11.65 47.36
C HIS A 535 -62.06 -10.43 46.77
N ASN A 536 -61.12 -9.85 47.50
CA ASN A 536 -60.32 -8.69 47.08
C ASN A 536 -58.80 -8.95 47.05
N GLY A 537 -58.35 -10.17 47.39
CA GLY A 537 -56.94 -10.57 47.39
C GLY A 537 -56.70 -11.83 46.55
N PHE A 538 -55.98 -11.68 45.43
CA PHE A 538 -55.78 -12.75 44.42
C PHE A 538 -54.31 -13.19 44.27
N THR A 539 -53.38 -12.52 44.95
CA THR A 539 -51.98 -12.97 45.05
C THR A 539 -51.81 -14.09 46.08
N GLY A 540 -52.72 -14.15 47.05
CA GLY A 540 -53.07 -15.29 47.88
C GLY A 540 -54.54 -15.16 48.26
N PHE A 541 -55.34 -16.19 48.03
CA PHE A 541 -56.77 -16.20 48.31
C PHE A 541 -56.98 -16.14 49.83
N ALA A 542 -57.17 -14.93 50.33
CA ALA A 542 -57.48 -14.65 51.73
C ALA A 542 -58.97 -14.90 52.02
N PRO A 543 -59.34 -15.08 53.30
CA PRO A 543 -60.74 -15.18 53.70
C PRO A 543 -61.56 -14.03 53.13
N PRO A 544 -62.83 -14.28 52.74
CA PRO A 544 -63.68 -13.24 52.17
C PRO A 544 -63.76 -12.07 53.16
N THR A 545 -63.51 -10.87 52.66
CA THR A 545 -63.76 -9.65 53.41
C THR A 545 -65.17 -9.22 53.07
N MET A 546 -66.01 -9.02 54.09
CA MET A 546 -67.33 -8.44 53.85
C MET A 546 -67.13 -7.07 53.22
N GLY A 547 -67.58 -6.92 51.97
CA GLY A 547 -67.60 -5.62 51.30
C GLY A 547 -68.42 -4.62 52.11
N SER A 548 -68.15 -3.32 51.94
CA SER A 548 -68.78 -2.22 52.70
C SER A 548 -70.31 -2.19 52.67
N ASN A 549 -70.93 -2.95 51.76
CA ASN A 549 -72.37 -3.00 51.52
C ASN A 549 -73.00 -4.38 51.83
N HIS A 550 -72.31 -5.29 52.52
CA HIS A 550 -72.89 -6.58 52.87
C HIS A 550 -73.91 -6.44 54.02
N ILE A 551 -75.18 -6.75 53.75
CA ILE A 551 -76.22 -6.86 54.79
C ILE A 551 -76.08 -8.27 55.41
N PRO A 552 -75.77 -8.37 56.72
CA PRO A 552 -75.72 -9.67 57.38
C PRO A 552 -77.13 -10.27 57.44
N VAL A 553 -77.26 -11.54 57.03
CA VAL A 553 -78.46 -12.35 57.24
C VAL A 553 -78.24 -13.27 58.43
#